data_AF-A0A318TEL5-F1
#
_entry.id   AF-A0A318TEL5-F1
#
_cell.length_a   1.000
_cell.length_b   1.000
_cell.length_c   1.000
_cell.angle_alpha   90.00
_cell.angle_beta   90.00
_cell.angle_gamma   90.00
#
_symmetry.space_group_name_H-M   'P 1'
#
loop_
_entity.id
_entity.type
_entity.pdbx_description
1 polymer ?
#
loop_
_entity_poly.entity_id
_entity_poly.type
_entity_poly.pdbx_seq_one_letter_code
_entity_poly.pdbx_strand_id
1 'polypeptide(L)'
;MGLNMTREEKVNDIRRRLRAAGLTITEVARELEVDSQIVFAVLSGRLKGDRGDARRVADRFGLRDERPVSERLDEALRVGGAK
;
A
#
# COMPACT_ATOMS: atom_id res chain seq x y z
N MET A 1 8.11 -14.22 16.09
CA MET A 1 8.05 -14.53 14.64
C MET A 1 7.05 -13.58 14.02
N GLY A 2 7.52 -12.50 13.37
CA GLY A 2 6.63 -11.55 12.72
C GLY A 2 6.02 -12.20 11.48
N LEU A 3 4.69 -12.37 11.47
CA LEU A 3 3.98 -12.88 10.31
C LEU A 3 4.13 -11.86 9.17
N ASN A 4 4.66 -12.32 8.04
CA ASN A 4 4.78 -11.53 6.83
C ASN A 4 3.37 -11.34 6.24
N MET A 5 2.62 -10.37 6.76
CA MET A 5 1.23 -10.11 6.40
C MET A 5 1.13 -9.73 4.92
N THR A 6 0.35 -10.48 4.16
CA THR A 6 0.13 -10.23 2.74
C THR A 6 -0.56 -8.88 2.54
N ARG A 7 -0.41 -8.30 1.35
CA ARG A 7 -1.06 -7.03 1.01
C ARG A 7 -2.58 -7.10 1.17
N GLU A 8 -3.19 -8.23 0.84
CA GLU A 8 -4.64 -8.44 0.99
C GLU A 8 -5.05 -8.44 2.46
N GLU A 9 -4.28 -9.13 3.32
CA GLU A 9 -4.50 -9.09 4.76
C GLU A 9 -4.35 -7.66 5.31
N LYS A 10 -3.29 -6.93 4.91
CA LYS A 10 -3.10 -5.52 5.29
C LYS A 10 -4.31 -4.66 4.90
N VAL A 11 -4.81 -4.79 3.67
CA VAL A 11 -6.01 -4.11 3.18
C VAL A 11 -7.25 -4.44 4.02
N ASN A 12 -7.46 -5.72 4.34
CA ASN A 12 -8.60 -6.14 5.15
C ASN A 12 -8.52 -5.58 6.58
N ASP A 13 -7.34 -5.55 7.18
CA ASP A 13 -7.15 -4.96 8.51
C ASP A 13 -7.37 -3.45 8.50
N ILE A 14 -6.91 -2.74 7.46
CA ILE A 14 -7.21 -1.30 7.28
C ILE A 14 -8.71 -1.06 7.19
N ARG A 15 -9.43 -1.83 6.36
CA ARG A 15 -10.89 -1.71 6.24
C ARG A 15 -11.60 -1.93 7.57
N ARG A 16 -11.15 -2.93 8.34
CA ARG A 16 -11.66 -3.21 9.68
C ARG A 16 -11.41 -2.04 10.63
N ARG A 17 -10.22 -1.44 10.61
CA ARG A 17 -9.87 -0.27 11.44
C ARG A 17 -10.70 0.96 11.08
N LEU A 18 -10.89 1.24 9.78
CA LEU A 18 -11.75 2.32 9.31
C LEU A 18 -13.19 2.15 9.82
N ARG A 19 -13.73 0.94 9.69
CA ARG A 19 -15.07 0.61 10.20
C ARG A 19 -15.17 0.76 11.73
N ALA A 20 -14.15 0.32 12.47
CA ALA A 20 -14.11 0.45 13.92
C ALA A 20 -14.02 1.92 14.38
N ALA A 21 -13.37 2.77 13.59
CA ALA A 21 -13.28 4.21 13.82
C ALA A 21 -14.52 4.98 13.33
N GLY A 22 -15.48 4.32 12.68
CA GLY A 22 -16.64 4.99 12.07
C GLY A 22 -16.30 5.83 10.83
N LEU A 23 -15.10 5.69 10.27
CA LEU A 23 -14.65 6.46 9.13
C LEU A 23 -15.09 5.82 7.80
N THR A 24 -15.66 6.64 6.93
CA THR A 24 -16.03 6.24 5.57
C THR A 24 -14.91 6.50 4.57
N ILE A 25 -14.96 5.82 3.42
CA ILE A 25 -14.02 6.05 2.31
C ILE A 25 -14.05 7.51 1.85
N THR A 26 -15.24 8.14 1.86
CA THR A 26 -15.43 9.54 1.45
C THR A 26 -14.76 10.51 2.40
N GLU A 27 -14.84 10.27 3.71
CA GLU A 27 -14.17 11.12 4.72
C GLU A 27 -12.65 11.00 4.60
N VAL A 28 -12.14 9.78 4.42
CA VAL A 28 -10.71 9.56 4.17
C VAL A 28 -10.26 10.25 2.88
N ALA A 29 -11.06 10.16 1.82
CA ALA A 29 -10.76 10.80 0.55
C ALA A 29 -10.69 12.32 0.68
N ARG A 30 -11.60 12.92 1.47
CA ARG A 30 -11.59 14.34 1.81
C ARG A 30 -10.37 14.74 2.64
N GLU A 31 -10.01 13.97 3.66
CA GLU A 31 -8.80 14.22 4.47
C GLU A 31 -7.54 14.20 3.60
N LEU A 32 -7.49 13.34 2.60
CA LEU A 32 -6.35 13.18 1.70
C LEU A 32 -6.40 14.08 0.46
N GLU A 33 -7.48 14.84 0.27
CA GLU A 33 -7.73 15.66 -0.92
C GLU A 33 -7.60 14.88 -2.24
N VAL A 34 -8.15 13.65 -2.26
CA VAL A 34 -8.15 12.76 -3.43
C VAL A 34 -9.56 12.31 -3.78
N ASP A 35 -9.74 11.80 -5.00
CA ASP A 35 -11.01 11.21 -5.39
C ASP A 35 -11.29 9.90 -4.63
N SER A 36 -12.53 9.74 -4.17
CA SER A 36 -12.95 8.57 -3.39
C SER A 36 -12.83 7.25 -4.15
N GLN A 37 -12.91 7.27 -5.48
CA GLN A 37 -12.65 6.09 -6.32
C GLN A 37 -11.19 5.65 -6.23
N ILE A 38 -10.25 6.57 -6.05
CA ILE A 38 -8.83 6.23 -5.89
C ILE A 38 -8.62 5.50 -4.57
N VAL A 39 -9.21 6.00 -3.48
CA VAL A 39 -9.15 5.35 -2.17
C VAL A 39 -9.76 3.95 -2.24
N PHE A 40 -10.95 3.83 -2.83
CA PHE A 40 -11.60 2.54 -3.04
C PHE A 40 -10.74 1.60 -3.91
N ALA A 41 -10.14 2.08 -4.99
CA ALA A 41 -9.34 1.28 -5.90
C ALA A 41 -8.04 0.78 -5.25
N VAL A 42 -7.41 1.58 -4.39
CA VAL A 42 -6.24 1.15 -3.60
C VAL A 42 -6.65 0.12 -2.54
N LEU A 43 -7.71 0.41 -1.77
CA LEU A 43 -8.23 -0.49 -0.73
C LEU A 43 -8.94 -1.73 -1.30
N SER A 44 -9.16 -1.84 -2.61
CA SER A 44 -9.65 -3.06 -3.26
C SER A 44 -8.54 -3.83 -3.97
N GLY A 45 -7.29 -3.34 -3.90
CA GLY A 45 -6.15 -3.94 -4.58
C GLY A 45 -6.09 -3.67 -6.09
N ARG A 46 -7.12 -3.04 -6.68
CA ARG A 46 -7.16 -2.66 -8.11
C ARG A 46 -6.03 -1.70 -8.50
N LEU A 47 -5.61 -0.84 -7.57
CA LEU A 47 -4.42 0.01 -7.72
C LEU A 47 -3.34 -0.41 -6.73
N LYS A 48 -2.10 -0.55 -7.23
CA LYS A 48 -0.92 -0.83 -6.40
C LYS A 48 -0.47 0.37 -5.57
N GLY A 49 -0.74 1.59 -6.06
CA GLY A 49 -0.31 2.83 -5.41
C GLY A 49 1.13 3.21 -5.77
N ASP A 50 1.54 2.96 -7.01
CA ASP A 50 2.92 3.23 -7.44
C ASP A 50 3.15 4.70 -7.84
N ARG A 51 2.08 5.44 -8.17
CA ARG A 51 2.17 6.83 -8.65
C ARG A 51 0.95 7.69 -8.29
N GLY A 52 1.13 9.01 -8.37
CA GLY A 52 0.06 10.00 -8.20
C GLY A 52 -0.69 9.87 -6.88
N ASP A 53 -2.00 10.10 -6.92
CA ASP A 53 -2.87 10.06 -5.75
C ASP A 53 -2.98 8.65 -5.15
N ALA A 54 -2.94 7.63 -6.00
CA ALA A 54 -2.92 6.24 -5.53
C ALA A 54 -1.67 5.95 -4.66
N ARG A 55 -0.55 6.61 -4.95
CA ARG A 55 0.66 6.53 -4.11
C ARG A 55 0.47 7.20 -2.77
N ARG A 56 -0.09 8.41 -2.74
CA ARG A 56 -0.41 9.11 -1.47
C ARG A 56 -1.31 8.25 -0.57
N VAL A 57 -2.34 7.64 -1.15
CA VAL A 57 -3.24 6.73 -0.44
C VAL A 57 -2.49 5.48 0.07
N ALA A 58 -1.69 4.83 -0.77
CA ALA A 58 -0.95 3.64 -0.37
C ALA A 58 0.12 3.93 0.70
N ASP A 59 0.78 5.09 0.63
CA ASP A 59 1.71 5.57 1.66
C ASP A 59 0.97 5.82 2.98
N ARG A 60 -0.17 6.51 2.95
CA ARG A 60 -0.99 6.78 4.15
C ARG A 60 -1.39 5.51 4.90
N PHE A 61 -1.69 4.46 4.15
CA PHE A 61 -2.14 3.18 4.68
C PHE A 61 -1.03 2.15 4.91
N GLY A 62 0.23 2.48 4.62
CA GLY A 62 1.33 1.51 4.76
C GLY A 62 1.20 0.29 3.85
N LEU A 63 0.57 0.45 2.68
CA LEU A 63 0.27 -0.62 1.72
C LEU A 63 1.38 -0.87 0.70
N ARG A 64 2.46 -0.11 0.75
CA ARG A 64 3.60 -0.30 -0.15
C ARG A 64 4.44 -1.47 0.33
N ASP A 65 4.88 -2.27 -0.65
CA ASP A 65 5.84 -3.33 -0.41
C ASP A 65 7.12 -2.75 0.20
N GLU A 66 7.48 -3.29 1.35
CA GLU A 66 8.60 -2.82 2.18
C GLU A 66 9.95 -3.22 1.60
N ARG A 67 10.01 -4.04 0.53
CA ARG A 67 11.31 -4.36 -0.09
C ARG A 67 11.80 -3.18 -0.92
N PRO A 68 12.83 -2.47 -0.44
CA PRO A 68 13.30 -1.26 -1.07
C PRO A 68 13.97 -1.60 -2.42
N VAL A 69 13.96 -0.63 -3.33
CA VAL A 69 14.60 -0.77 -4.64
C VAL A 69 16.08 -1.15 -4.49
N SER A 70 16.73 -0.71 -3.42
CA SER A 70 18.10 -1.08 -3.05
C SER A 70 18.27 -2.58 -2.79
N GLU A 71 17.34 -3.25 -2.11
CA GLU A 71 17.42 -4.71 -1.87
C GLU A 71 17.23 -5.51 -3.17
N ARG A 72 16.43 -4.97 -4.10
CA ARG A 72 16.27 -5.51 -5.47
C ARG A 72 17.50 -5.25 -6.34
N LEU A 73 18.17 -4.12 -6.14
CA LEU A 73 19.40 -3.77 -6.85
C LEU A 73 20.59 -4.58 -6.35
N ASP A 74 20.75 -4.73 -5.03
CA ASP A 74 21.80 -5.50 -4.37
C ASP A 74 21.74 -6.99 -4.72
N GLU A 75 20.53 -7.55 -4.89
CA GLU A 75 20.34 -8.91 -5.38
C GLU A 75 20.72 -9.03 -6.86
N ALA A 76 20.20 -8.15 -7.73
CA ALA A 76 20.52 -8.13 -9.16
C ALA A 76 22.02 -7.97 -9.45
N LEU A 77 22.72 -7.19 -8.63
CA LEU A 77 24.17 -6.98 -8.75
C LEU A 77 24.99 -8.17 -8.19
N ARG A 78 24.47 -8.96 -7.25
CA ARG A 78 25.15 -10.17 -6.74
C ARG A 78 25.15 -11.33 -7.74
N VAL A 79 24.09 -11.51 -8.54
CA VAL A 79 24.01 -12.64 -9.50
C VAL A 79 24.86 -12.41 -10.75
N GLY A 80 25.15 -11.15 -11.10
CA GLY A 80 26.05 -10.79 -12.21
C GLY A 80 27.54 -10.89 -11.89
N GLY A 81 27.90 -11.22 -10.64
CA GLY A 81 29.29 -11.31 -10.15
C GLY A 81 29.86 -12.72 -10.06
N ALA A 82 29.12 -13.76 -10.45
CA ALA A 82 29.67 -15.10 -10.61
C ALA A 82 30.42 -15.18 -11.95
N LYS A 83 31.73 -14.93 -11.89
CA LYS A 83 32.67 -15.49 -12.86
C LYS A 83 33.10 -16.87 -12.39
#